data_AF-A0A960H6E3-F1
#
_entry.id   AF-A0A960H6E3-F1
#
_cell.length_a   1.000
_cell.length_b   1.000
_cell.length_c   1.000
_cell.angle_alpha   90.00
_cell.angle_beta   90.00
_cell.angle_gamma   90.00
#
_symmetry.space_group_name_H-M   'P 1'
#
loop_
_entity.id
_entity.type
_entity.pdbx_description
1 polymer ?
#
loop_
_entity_poly.entity_id
_entity_poly.type
_entity_poly.pdbx_seq_one_letter_code
_entity_poly.pdbx_strand_id
1 'polypeptide(L)'
;MGSTKTAKSAQPVPLGPDSLTWKYFGDLRTGMLGVWIGSLQNMYPQLGAGVEDHSILLREPLQRVARSVYPIMGVVYDGERARQTGEQIKGFHTSIKGVDAAGRRYHALDPETFYWAHATFFMLILKV
;
A
#
# COMPACT_ATOMS: atom_id res chain seq x y z
N MET A 1 -11.29 -1.85 -43.50
CA MET A 1 -10.80 -2.39 -42.20
C MET A 1 -9.63 -1.54 -41.73
N GLY A 2 -9.91 -0.49 -40.94
CA GLY A 2 -8.89 0.36 -40.33
C GLY A 2 -8.48 -0.26 -39.00
N SER A 3 -7.23 -0.66 -38.88
CA SER A 3 -6.66 -1.19 -37.63
C SER A 3 -6.55 -0.05 -36.62
N THR A 4 -7.42 -0.05 -35.61
CA THR A 4 -7.31 0.85 -34.46
C THR A 4 -6.06 0.46 -33.68
N LYS A 5 -4.95 1.16 -33.90
CA LYS A 5 -3.80 1.12 -33.00
C LYS A 5 -4.31 1.53 -31.62
N THR A 6 -4.44 0.58 -30.70
CA THR A 6 -4.58 0.86 -29.27
C THR A 6 -3.40 1.74 -28.89
N ALA A 7 -3.68 3.01 -28.57
CA ALA A 7 -2.68 3.90 -28.02
C ALA A 7 -2.07 3.18 -26.80
N LYS A 8 -0.75 2.94 -26.82
CA LYS A 8 -0.03 2.56 -25.60
C LYS A 8 -0.38 3.64 -24.57
N SER A 9 -1.12 3.28 -23.53
CA SER A 9 -1.42 4.19 -22.43
C SER A 9 -0.11 4.79 -21.98
N ALA A 10 -0.01 6.12 -21.98
CA ALA A 10 1.16 6.82 -21.46
C ALA A 10 1.45 6.27 -20.06
N GLN A 11 2.72 5.99 -19.77
CA GLN A 11 3.10 5.47 -18.46
C GLN A 11 2.76 6.54 -17.41
N PRO A 12 2.14 6.17 -16.28
CA PRO A 12 1.79 7.13 -15.25
C PRO A 12 3.05 7.79 -14.71
N VAL A 13 3.05 9.12 -14.66
CA VAL A 13 4.12 9.94 -14.09
C VAL A 13 3.89 10.04 -12.57
N PRO A 14 4.91 9.82 -11.72
CA PRO A 14 4.78 10.01 -10.28
C PRO A 14 4.30 11.42 -9.91
N LEU A 15 3.53 11.52 -8.84
CA LEU A 15 3.07 12.81 -8.33
C LEU A 15 4.25 13.57 -7.71
N GLY A 16 4.58 14.74 -8.27
CA GLY A 16 5.70 15.58 -7.83
C GLY A 16 5.37 16.52 -6.66
N PRO A 17 6.32 17.40 -6.29
CA PRO A 17 6.20 18.34 -5.17
C PRO A 17 4.97 19.28 -5.20
N ASP A 18 4.45 19.55 -6.39
CA ASP A 18 3.27 20.40 -6.56
C ASP A 18 1.93 19.68 -6.26
N SER A 19 1.97 18.38 -5.95
CA SER A 19 0.79 17.59 -5.61
C SER A 19 0.44 17.66 -4.12
N LEU A 20 -0.86 17.58 -3.82
CA LEU A 20 -1.33 17.48 -2.43
C LEU A 20 -0.83 16.20 -1.75
N THR A 21 -0.72 15.10 -2.50
CA THR A 21 -0.13 13.85 -1.98
C THR A 21 1.29 14.06 -1.51
N TRP A 22 2.16 14.68 -2.33
CA TRP A 22 3.54 14.95 -1.92
C TRP A 22 3.61 15.89 -0.71
N LYS A 23 2.77 16.92 -0.69
CA LYS A 23 2.72 17.92 0.40
C LYS A 23 2.34 17.32 1.76
N TYR A 24 1.38 16.38 1.80
CA TYR A 24 0.76 15.95 3.06
C TYR A 24 1.11 14.51 3.49
N PHE A 25 1.54 13.63 2.59
CA PHE A 25 1.73 12.21 2.92
C PHE A 25 2.77 11.99 4.04
N GLY A 26 3.85 12.75 4.03
CA GLY A 26 4.94 12.71 5.01
C GLY A 26 4.79 13.65 6.21
N ASP A 27 3.62 14.25 6.43
CA ASP A 27 3.38 15.08 7.60
C ASP A 27 3.53 14.25 8.89
N LEU A 28 4.34 14.70 9.85
CA LEU A 28 4.59 13.98 11.10
C LEU A 28 3.31 13.62 11.87
N ARG A 29 2.24 14.40 11.70
CA ARG A 29 0.93 14.15 12.29
C ARG A 29 0.27 12.88 11.75
N THR A 30 0.51 12.51 10.49
CA THR A 30 0.05 11.21 9.94
C THR A 30 0.76 10.04 10.63
N GLY A 31 2.03 10.21 10.98
CA GLY A 31 2.81 9.24 11.75
C GLY A 31 2.21 8.93 13.13
N MET A 32 1.65 9.93 13.82
CA MET A 32 0.97 9.72 15.11
C MET A 32 -0.30 8.87 14.99
N LEU A 33 -0.93 8.86 13.81
CA LEU A 33 -2.10 8.02 13.51
C LEU A 33 -1.69 6.61 13.03
N GLY A 34 -0.41 6.26 13.04
CA GLY A 34 0.12 4.99 12.53
C GLY A 34 -0.47 3.74 13.20
N VAL A 35 -0.71 3.78 14.51
CA VAL A 35 -1.38 2.67 15.22
C VAL A 35 -2.83 2.54 14.77
N TRP A 36 -3.56 3.67 14.72
CA TRP A 36 -4.96 3.70 14.29
C TRP A 36 -5.12 3.16 12.88
N ILE A 37 -4.27 3.58 11.94
CA ILE A 37 -4.38 3.12 10.56
C ILE A 37 -3.93 1.69 10.36
N GLY A 38 -2.90 1.25 11.08
CA GLY A 38 -2.48 -0.15 11.09
C GLY A 38 -3.61 -1.05 11.60
N SER A 39 -4.32 -0.64 12.66
CA SER A 39 -5.50 -1.35 13.14
C SER A 39 -6.61 -1.39 12.09
N LEU A 40 -7.00 -0.25 11.51
CA LEU A 40 -8.05 -0.20 10.49
C LEU A 40 -7.72 -1.02 9.24
N GLN A 41 -6.47 -1.01 8.79
CA GLN A 41 -6.04 -1.86 7.67
C GLN A 41 -6.32 -3.33 7.97
N ASN A 42 -5.90 -3.80 9.14
CA ASN A 42 -6.04 -5.20 9.56
C ASN A 42 -7.48 -5.61 9.91
N MET A 43 -8.41 -4.67 10.07
CA MET A 43 -9.83 -4.98 10.25
C MET A 43 -10.52 -5.46 8.97
N TYR A 44 -9.91 -5.26 7.79
CA TYR A 44 -10.42 -5.87 6.56
C TYR A 44 -10.06 -7.36 6.52
N PRO A 45 -11.04 -8.28 6.41
CA PRO A 45 -10.81 -9.69 6.73
C PRO A 45 -9.64 -10.34 5.97
N GLN A 46 -9.55 -10.09 4.67
CA GLN A 46 -8.51 -10.63 3.80
C GLN A 46 -7.13 -10.03 4.09
N LEU A 47 -7.07 -8.77 4.51
CA LEU A 47 -5.82 -8.10 4.88
C LEU A 47 -5.34 -8.62 6.24
N GLY A 48 -6.24 -8.72 7.21
CA GLY A 48 -5.97 -9.30 8.53
C GLY A 48 -5.44 -10.73 8.42
N ALA A 49 -6.09 -11.58 7.63
CA ALA A 49 -5.63 -12.95 7.38
C ALA A 49 -4.23 -12.98 6.74
N GLY A 50 -3.98 -12.13 5.73
CA GLY A 50 -2.67 -12.04 5.12
C GLY A 50 -1.57 -11.60 6.09
N VAL A 51 -1.88 -10.74 7.07
CA VAL A 51 -0.93 -10.36 8.11
C VAL A 51 -0.75 -11.46 9.15
N GLU A 52 -1.82 -12.13 9.57
CA GLU A 52 -1.74 -13.26 10.50
C GLU A 52 -0.88 -14.40 9.95
N ASP A 53 -1.09 -14.77 8.68
CA ASP A 53 -0.46 -15.93 8.07
C ASP A 53 0.97 -15.66 7.57
N HIS A 54 1.26 -14.43 7.13
CA HIS A 54 2.51 -14.12 6.40
C HIS A 54 3.40 -13.05 7.06
N SER A 55 3.03 -12.49 8.20
CA SER A 55 3.79 -11.41 8.85
C SER A 55 4.24 -11.78 10.26
N ILE A 56 5.45 -11.36 10.62
CA ILE A 56 5.96 -11.40 12.00
C ILE A 56 5.54 -10.17 12.81
N LEU A 57 4.56 -9.40 12.35
CA LEU A 57 4.10 -8.14 12.97
C LEU A 57 3.80 -8.30 14.47
N LEU A 58 3.13 -9.38 14.87
CA LEU A 58 2.77 -9.60 16.28
C LEU A 58 3.97 -9.96 17.16
N ARG A 59 5.06 -10.46 16.57
CA ARG A 59 6.30 -10.81 17.30
C ARG A 59 7.28 -9.64 17.34
N GLU A 60 7.36 -8.86 16.27
CA GLU A 60 8.29 -7.74 16.11
C GLU A 60 7.59 -6.49 15.55
N PRO A 61 6.64 -5.88 16.29
CA PRO A 61 5.78 -4.83 15.74
C PRO A 61 6.58 -3.61 15.30
N LEU A 62 7.50 -3.13 16.14
CA LEU A 62 8.27 -1.92 15.86
C LEU A 62 9.25 -2.13 14.70
N GLN A 63 9.94 -3.27 14.66
CA GLN A 63 10.89 -3.60 13.60
C GLN A 63 10.18 -3.83 12.27
N ARG A 64 9.01 -4.50 12.28
CA ARG A 64 8.16 -4.65 11.09
C ARG A 64 7.75 -3.28 10.57
N VAL A 65 7.23 -2.40 11.43
CA VAL A 65 6.83 -1.05 11.03
C VAL A 65 8.02 -0.29 10.44
N ALA A 66 9.19 -0.29 11.11
CA ALA A 66 10.39 0.36 10.62
C ALA A 66 10.82 -0.12 9.22
N ARG A 67 10.78 -1.44 8.96
CA ARG A 67 11.04 -2.03 7.63
C ARG A 67 10.03 -1.60 6.55
N SER A 68 8.84 -1.14 6.96
CA SER A 68 7.75 -0.73 6.06
C SER A 68 7.79 0.76 5.75
N VAL A 69 8.34 1.60 6.62
CA VAL A 69 8.34 3.06 6.46
C VAL A 69 9.03 3.47 5.16
N TYR A 70 10.26 3.01 4.92
CA TYR A 70 11.02 3.44 3.74
C TYR A 70 10.31 3.10 2.42
N PRO A 71 9.87 1.85 2.16
CA PRO A 71 9.13 1.54 0.93
C PRO A 71 7.84 2.37 0.77
N ILE A 72 7.05 2.51 1.83
CA ILE A 72 5.78 3.28 1.79
C ILE A 72 6.03 4.75 1.47
N MET A 73 7.09 5.36 2.02
CA MET A 73 7.45 6.74 1.71
C MET A 73 8.05 6.85 0.30
N GLY A 74 8.83 5.86 -0.14
CA GLY A 74 9.49 5.86 -1.42
C GLY A 74 8.54 5.93 -2.61
N VAL A 75 7.33 5.33 -2.53
CA VAL A 75 6.33 5.47 -3.61
C VAL A 75 5.85 6.91 -3.85
N VAL A 76 6.03 7.80 -2.88
CA VAL A 76 5.71 9.24 -3.01
C VAL A 76 6.97 10.08 -3.24
N TYR A 77 8.07 9.75 -2.57
CA TYR A 77 9.24 10.63 -2.44
C TYR A 77 10.48 10.19 -3.22
N ASP A 78 10.51 9.02 -3.84
CA ASP A 78 11.69 8.56 -4.61
C ASP A 78 11.86 9.24 -5.99
N GLY A 79 10.99 10.21 -6.34
CA GLY A 79 11.04 10.93 -7.61
C GLY A 79 10.92 9.98 -8.80
N GLU A 80 11.88 10.03 -9.74
CA GLU A 80 11.92 9.13 -10.90
C GLU A 80 11.99 7.64 -10.54
N ARG A 81 12.50 7.30 -9.33
CA ARG A 81 12.56 5.91 -8.87
C ARG A 81 11.26 5.43 -8.23
N ALA A 82 10.28 6.30 -7.95
CA ALA A 82 9.03 5.93 -7.27
C ALA A 82 8.29 4.77 -7.95
N ARG A 83 8.35 4.70 -9.29
CA ARG A 83 7.80 3.57 -10.05
C ARG A 83 8.49 2.24 -9.71
N GLN A 84 9.83 2.23 -9.67
CA GLN A 84 10.60 1.04 -9.32
C GLN A 84 10.29 0.60 -7.88
N THR A 85 10.17 1.57 -6.96
CA THR A 85 9.79 1.30 -5.57
C THR A 85 8.39 0.69 -5.48
N GLY A 86 7.42 1.21 -6.24
CA GLY A 86 6.08 0.63 -6.33
C GLY A 86 6.06 -0.81 -6.84
N GLU A 87 6.82 -1.11 -7.90
CA GLU A 87 6.94 -2.48 -8.43
C GLU A 87 7.61 -3.42 -7.42
N GLN A 88 8.63 -2.96 -6.70
CA GLN A 88 9.28 -3.74 -5.65
C GLN A 88 8.29 -4.10 -4.53
N ILE A 89 7.50 -3.12 -4.07
CA ILE A 89 6.49 -3.34 -3.03
C ILE A 89 5.43 -4.33 -3.52
N LYS A 90 4.94 -4.16 -4.75
CA LYS A 90 4.01 -5.12 -5.35
C LYS A 90 4.62 -6.52 -5.37
N GLY A 91 5.90 -6.64 -5.70
CA GLY A 91 6.69 -7.88 -5.63
C GLY A 91 6.59 -8.58 -4.28
N PHE A 92 6.75 -7.83 -3.18
CA PHE A 92 6.62 -8.36 -1.81
C PHE A 92 5.24 -8.97 -1.50
N HIS A 93 4.19 -8.50 -2.20
CA HIS A 93 2.81 -8.94 -1.96
C HIS A 93 2.36 -10.08 -2.89
N THR A 94 3.16 -10.46 -3.89
CA THR A 94 2.78 -11.49 -4.88
C THR A 94 2.58 -12.89 -4.29
N SER A 95 3.28 -13.21 -3.20
CA SER A 95 3.19 -14.51 -2.52
C SER A 95 2.22 -14.52 -1.33
N ILE A 96 1.65 -13.36 -0.96
CA ILE A 96 0.75 -13.23 0.19
C ILE A 96 -0.67 -13.58 -0.27
N LYS A 97 -1.05 -14.83 -0.04
CA LYS A 97 -2.33 -15.41 -0.45
C LYS A 97 -2.59 -16.70 0.31
N GLY A 98 -3.85 -17.02 0.52
CA GLY A 98 -4.24 -18.20 1.28
C GLY A 98 -5.75 -18.41 1.32
N VAL A 99 -6.17 -19.17 2.33
CA VAL A 99 -7.58 -19.39 2.68
C VAL A 99 -7.68 -19.12 4.18
N ASP A 100 -8.56 -18.20 4.57
CA ASP A 100 -8.71 -17.83 5.98
C ASP A 100 -9.49 -18.88 6.80
N ALA A 101 -9.59 -18.67 8.11
CA ALA A 101 -10.30 -19.56 9.03
C ALA A 101 -11.81 -19.72 8.72
N ALA A 102 -12.40 -18.81 7.94
CA ALA A 102 -13.79 -18.89 7.48
C ALA A 102 -13.92 -19.56 6.09
N GLY A 103 -12.83 -20.06 5.52
CA GLY A 103 -12.81 -20.72 4.21
C GLY A 103 -12.75 -19.75 3.02
N ARG A 104 -12.54 -18.45 3.24
CA ARG A 104 -12.48 -17.45 2.16
C ARG A 104 -11.07 -17.39 1.58
N ARG A 105 -10.97 -17.45 0.25
CA ARG A 105 -9.70 -17.22 -0.44
C ARG A 105 -9.33 -15.75 -0.35
N TYR A 106 -8.04 -15.46 -0.17
CA TYR A 106 -7.52 -14.10 -0.20
C TYR A 106 -6.21 -14.03 -0.98
N HIS A 107 -5.95 -12.86 -1.57
CA HIS A 107 -4.65 -12.46 -2.06
C HIS A 107 -4.44 -10.98 -1.74
N ALA A 108 -3.23 -10.61 -1.31
CA ALA A 108 -2.87 -9.21 -1.04
C ALA A 108 -3.01 -8.27 -2.25
N LEU A 109 -3.04 -8.82 -3.48
CA LEU A 109 -3.20 -8.06 -4.73
C LEU A 109 -4.60 -8.21 -5.32
N ASP A 110 -5.55 -8.84 -4.61
CA ASP A 110 -6.96 -8.77 -4.99
C ASP A 110 -7.39 -7.29 -4.98
N PRO A 111 -8.12 -6.81 -6.01
CA PRO A 111 -8.39 -5.38 -6.20
C PRO A 111 -9.00 -4.69 -4.97
N GLU A 112 -9.91 -5.38 -4.28
CA GLU A 112 -10.59 -4.84 -3.10
C GLU A 112 -9.66 -4.73 -1.89
N THR A 113 -8.90 -5.80 -1.59
CA THR A 113 -7.88 -5.81 -0.53
C THR A 113 -6.81 -4.75 -0.77
N PHE A 114 -6.31 -4.67 -2.01
CA PHE A 114 -5.32 -3.68 -2.42
C PHE A 114 -5.86 -2.27 -2.26
N TYR A 115 -7.09 -2.01 -2.73
CA TYR A 115 -7.71 -0.69 -2.61
C TYR A 115 -7.94 -0.28 -1.16
N TRP A 116 -8.42 -1.19 -0.29
CA TRP A 116 -8.62 -0.91 1.13
C TRP A 116 -7.34 -0.39 1.81
N ALA A 117 -6.21 -1.06 1.58
CA ALA A 117 -4.92 -0.62 2.10
C ALA A 117 -4.56 0.81 1.64
N HIS A 118 -4.84 1.16 0.39
CA HIS A 118 -4.55 2.50 -0.14
C HIS A 118 -5.54 3.57 0.35
N ALA A 119 -6.83 3.21 0.47
CA ALA A 119 -7.87 4.10 0.97
C ALA A 119 -7.58 4.53 2.42
N THR A 120 -7.10 3.60 3.26
CA THR A 120 -6.68 3.93 4.62
C THR A 120 -5.49 4.90 4.64
N PHE A 121 -4.48 4.76 3.77
CA PHE A 121 -3.43 5.78 3.66
C PHE A 121 -3.97 7.16 3.26
N PHE A 122 -4.96 7.21 2.37
CA PHE A 122 -5.59 8.49 2.01
C PHE A 122 -6.36 9.12 3.18
N MET A 123 -6.98 8.31 4.04
CA MET A 123 -7.64 8.80 5.25
C MET A 123 -6.67 9.50 6.23
N LEU A 124 -5.39 9.11 6.27
CA LEU A 124 -4.38 9.82 7.05
C LEU A 124 -4.23 11.27 6.59
N ILE A 125 -4.25 11.50 5.28
CA ILE A 125 -4.08 12.83 4.68
C ILE A 125 -5.28 13.73 4.99
N LEU A 126 -6.50 13.19 5.00
CA LEU A 126 -7.73 13.98 5.22
C LEU A 126 -7.98 14.35 6.69
N LYS A 127 -7.34 13.67 7.64
CA LYS A 127 -7.56 13.84 9.08
C LYS A 127 -6.56 14.80 9.74
N VAL A 128 -5.63 15.37 8.96
CA VAL A 128 -4.50 16.21 9.41
C VAL A 128 -4.58 17.60 8.78
#